data_AF-A0A6N2B3Q2-F1
#
_entry.id   AF-A0A6N2B3Q2-F1
#
_cell.length_a   1.000
_cell.length_b   1.000
_cell.length_c   1.000
_cell.angle_alpha   90.00
_cell.angle_beta   90.00
_cell.angle_gamma   90.00
#
_symmetry.space_group_name_H-M   'P 1'
#
loop_
_entity.id
_entity.type
_entity.pdbx_description
1 polymer ?
#
loop_
_entity_poly.entity_id
_entity_poly.type
_entity_poly.pdbx_seq_one_letter_code
_entity_poly.pdbx_strand_id
1 'polypeptide(L)'
;MTSNSIWTWEEQMKFLEALAICGFDDTLGMWRYLVDVTGKNQEEVKFHFEKVMVEIKKFEASLIYLLKNEDISGGHNNNRDDDEQR
;
A
#
# COMPACT_ATOMS: atom_id res chain seq x y z
N MET A 1 -13.90 15.57 -18.15
CA MET A 1 -13.74 16.44 -16.97
C MET A 1 -13.56 15.50 -15.79
N THR A 2 -12.42 15.54 -15.10
CA THR A 2 -12.19 14.71 -13.91
C THR A 2 -13.03 15.30 -12.79
N SER A 3 -14.24 14.77 -12.58
CA SER A 3 -14.97 14.98 -11.33
C SER A 3 -14.09 14.44 -10.21
N ASN A 4 -13.43 15.32 -9.47
CA ASN A 4 -12.80 14.95 -8.20
C ASN A 4 -13.94 14.53 -7.27
N SER A 5 -14.38 13.28 -7.38
CA SER A 5 -15.35 12.69 -6.46
C SER A 5 -14.73 12.75 -5.08
N ILE A 6 -15.32 13.57 -4.22
CA ILE A 6 -14.87 13.71 -2.84
C ILE A 6 -15.39 12.46 -2.11
N TRP A 7 -14.45 11.61 -1.69
CA TRP A 7 -14.74 10.47 -0.84
C TRP A 7 -14.80 10.94 0.61
N THR A 8 -15.93 10.73 1.25
CA THR A 8 -16.07 10.92 2.69
C THR A 8 -15.33 9.81 3.44
N TRP A 9 -15.05 10.04 4.73
CA TRP A 9 -14.47 9.02 5.60
C TRP A 9 -15.32 7.75 5.66
N GLU A 10 -16.65 7.90 5.74
CA GLU A 10 -17.56 6.76 5.80
C GLU A 10 -17.55 5.94 4.50
N GLU A 11 -17.59 6.61 3.34
CA GLU A 11 -17.49 5.94 2.03
C GLU A 11 -16.15 5.22 1.88
N GLN A 12 -15.05 5.85 2.32
CA GLN A 12 -13.72 5.26 2.31
C GLN A 12 -13.67 3.98 3.17
N MET A 13 -14.24 4.03 4.37
CA MET A 13 -14.25 2.88 5.27
C MET A 13 -15.05 1.71 4.70
N LYS A 14 -16.26 1.98 4.16
CA LYS A 14 -17.08 0.96 3.48
C LYS A 14 -16.35 0.33 2.30
N PHE A 15 -15.64 1.15 1.52
CA PHE A 15 -14.84 0.66 0.40
C PHE A 15 -13.70 -0.26 0.84
N LEU A 16 -12.93 0.13 1.86
CA LEU A 16 -11.82 -0.70 2.37
C LEU A 16 -12.31 -2.00 3.02
N GLU A 17 -13.41 -1.95 3.77
CA GLU A 17 -14.04 -3.14 4.35
C GLU A 17 -14.51 -4.10 3.25
N ALA A 18 -15.15 -3.58 2.22
CA ALA A 18 -15.58 -4.37 1.07
C ALA A 18 -14.40 -4.98 0.30
N LEU A 19 -13.30 -4.24 0.12
CA LEU A 19 -12.07 -4.77 -0.46
C LEU A 19 -11.45 -5.89 0.39
N ALA A 20 -11.48 -5.76 1.72
CA ALA A 20 -10.96 -6.80 2.61
C ALA A 20 -11.74 -8.13 2.46
N ILE A 21 -13.02 -8.06 2.11
CA ILE A 21 -13.87 -9.23 1.88
C ILE A 21 -13.64 -9.81 0.48
N CYS A 22 -13.61 -8.96 -0.56
CA CYS A 22 -13.57 -9.41 -1.96
C CYS A 22 -12.17 -9.68 -2.50
N GLY A 23 -11.12 -9.20 -1.83
CA GLY A 23 -9.75 -9.26 -2.34
C GLY A 23 -9.49 -8.29 -3.50
N PHE A 24 -8.42 -8.55 -4.26
CA PHE A 24 -7.91 -7.67 -5.32
C PHE A 24 -8.06 -8.25 -6.73
N ASP A 25 -8.92 -9.27 -6.91
CA ASP A 25 -8.95 -10.13 -8.10
C ASP A 25 -9.62 -9.52 -9.35
N ASP A 26 -9.93 -8.21 -9.35
CA ASP A 26 -10.49 -7.45 -10.49
C ASP A 26 -11.68 -8.16 -11.19
N THR A 27 -12.56 -8.79 -10.40
CA THR A 27 -13.69 -9.53 -10.95
C THR A 27 -14.91 -8.64 -11.18
N LEU A 28 -15.76 -8.99 -12.16
CA LEU A 28 -17.02 -8.26 -12.41
C LEU A 28 -17.91 -8.23 -11.15
N GLY A 29 -17.86 -9.27 -10.32
CA GLY A 29 -18.59 -9.34 -9.04
C GLY A 29 -18.08 -8.33 -8.01
N MET A 30 -16.76 -8.16 -7.92
CA MET A 30 -16.12 -7.19 -7.02
C MET A 30 -16.58 -5.76 -7.33
N TRP A 31 -16.50 -5.33 -8.59
CA TRP A 31 -16.89 -3.97 -8.96
C TRP A 31 -18.35 -3.66 -8.65
N ARG A 32 -19.23 -4.62 -8.91
CA ARG A 32 -20.65 -4.45 -8.61
C ARG A 32 -20.90 -4.31 -7.11
N TYR A 33 -20.21 -5.12 -6.30
CA TYR A 33 -20.30 -5.03 -4.85
C TYR A 33 -19.76 -3.69 -4.31
N LEU A 34 -18.61 -3.24 -4.80
CA LEU A 34 -18.02 -1.96 -4.39
C LEU A 34 -18.89 -0.77 -4.76
N VAL A 35 -19.54 -0.79 -5.93
CA VAL A 35 -20.54 0.22 -6.33
C VAL A 35 -21.73 0.23 -5.37
N ASP A 36 -22.25 -0.96 -5.03
CA ASP A 36 -23.43 -1.11 -4.16
C ASP A 36 -23.17 -0.57 -2.74
N VAL A 37 -22.04 -0.94 -2.12
CA VAL A 37 -21.72 -0.56 -0.74
C VAL A 37 -21.29 0.91 -0.59
N THR A 38 -20.71 1.51 -1.63
CA THR A 38 -20.22 2.90 -1.58
C THR A 38 -21.24 3.90 -2.11
N GLY A 39 -22.22 3.45 -2.90
CA GLY A 39 -23.16 4.33 -3.60
C GLY A 39 -22.52 5.18 -4.71
N LYS A 40 -21.23 4.98 -5.00
CA LYS A 40 -20.50 5.64 -6.09
C LYS A 40 -20.70 4.90 -7.41
N ASN A 41 -20.48 5.58 -8.52
CA ASN A 41 -20.53 4.90 -9.82
C ASN A 41 -19.27 4.08 -10.09
N GLN A 42 -19.34 3.14 -11.04
CA GLN A 42 -18.24 2.22 -11.31
C GLN A 42 -16.95 2.91 -11.74
N GLU A 43 -17.01 4.01 -12.48
CA GLU A 43 -15.83 4.77 -12.90
C GLU A 43 -15.14 5.41 -11.69
N GLU A 44 -15.90 6.02 -10.79
CA GLU A 44 -15.39 6.58 -9.54
C GLU A 44 -14.75 5.53 -8.64
N VAL A 45 -15.40 4.36 -8.50
CA VAL A 45 -14.90 3.23 -7.71
C VAL A 45 -13.59 2.71 -8.29
N LYS A 46 -13.51 2.51 -9.61
CA LYS A 46 -12.29 2.05 -10.30
C LYS A 46 -11.15 3.04 -10.17
N PHE A 47 -11.42 4.32 -10.42
CA PHE A 47 -10.42 5.38 -10.27
C PHE A 47 -9.89 5.46 -8.84
N HIS A 48 -10.78 5.31 -7.85
CA HIS A 48 -10.38 5.32 -6.45
C HIS A 48 -9.58 4.09 -6.05
N PHE A 49 -9.96 2.91 -6.54
CA PHE A 49 -9.22 1.67 -6.37
C PHE A 49 -7.78 1.78 -6.89
N GLU A 50 -7.60 2.32 -8.10
CA GLU A 50 -6.26 2.53 -8.67
C GLU A 50 -5.39 3.41 -7.77
N LYS A 51 -5.95 4.49 -7.22
CA LYS A 51 -5.23 5.36 -6.28
C LYS A 51 -4.81 4.61 -5.01
N VAL A 52 -5.71 3.83 -4.42
CA VAL A 52 -5.41 3.03 -3.23
C VAL A 52 -4.29 2.02 -3.51
N MET A 53 -4.36 1.32 -4.65
CA MET A 53 -3.32 0.36 -5.05
C MET A 53 -1.95 1.02 -5.28
N VAL A 54 -1.92 2.24 -5.84
CA VAL A 54 -0.68 3.00 -6.00
C VAL A 54 -0.06 3.35 -4.65
N GLU A 55 -0.86 3.79 -3.68
CA GLU A 55 -0.37 4.14 -2.34
C GLU A 55 0.12 2.91 -1.57
N ILE A 56 -0.58 1.77 -1.65
CA ILE A 56 -0.12 0.50 -1.08
C ILE A 56 1.25 0.11 -1.65
N LYS A 57 1.42 0.15 -2.97
CA LYS A 57 2.70 -0.17 -3.62
C LYS A 57 3.84 0.74 -3.18
N LYS A 58 3.57 2.04 -2.98
CA LYS A 58 4.56 2.98 -2.45
C LYS A 58 4.95 2.63 -1.02
N PHE A 59 3.98 2.28 -0.19
CA PHE A 59 4.23 1.86 1.19
C PHE A 59 5.06 0.57 1.24
N GLU A 60 4.70 -0.44 0.45
CA GLU A 60 5.45 -1.70 0.33
C GLU A 60 6.89 -1.45 -0.14
N ALA A 61 7.09 -0.64 -1.18
CA ALA A 61 8.42 -0.29 -1.66
C ALA A 61 9.25 0.43 -0.59
N SER A 62 8.62 1.32 0.18
CA SER A 62 9.29 2.02 1.29
C SER A 62 9.66 1.05 2.41
N LEU A 63 8.82 0.08 2.73
CA LEU A 63 9.08 -0.92 3.76
C LEU A 63 10.22 -1.87 3.33
N ILE A 64 10.22 -2.29 2.07
CA ILE A 64 11.33 -3.07 1.48
C ILE A 64 12.64 -2.28 1.54
N TYR A 65 12.61 -0.99 1.24
CA TYR A 65 13.79 -0.13 1.31
C TYR A 65 14.32 -0.01 2.75
N LEU A 66 13.45 0.17 3.73
CA LEU A 66 13.83 0.25 5.15
C LEU A 66 14.51 -1.04 5.62
N LEU A 67 13.90 -2.20 5.35
CA LEU A 67 14.46 -3.51 5.72
C LEU A 67 15.84 -3.74 5.09
N LYS A 68 16.00 -3.38 3.82
CA LYS A 68 17.28 -3.53 3.10
C LYS A 68 18.42 -2.68 3.70
N ASN A 69 18.11 -1.56 4.35
CA ASN A 69 19.11 -0.69 4.95
C ASN A 69 19.43 -1.06 6.42
N GLU A 70 18.55 -1.78 7.12
CA GLU A 70 18.85 -2.33 8.45
C GLU A 70 19.87 -3.48 8.39
N ASP A 71 19.81 -4.31 7.34
CA ASP A 71 20.74 -5.43 7.14
C ASP A 71 22.21 -5.00 6.92
N ILE A 72 22.47 -3.72 6.63
CA ILE A 72 23.83 -3.20 6.37
C ILE A 72 24.53 -2.77 7.67
N SER A 73 23.81 -2.58 8.77
CA SER A 73 24.37 -2.07 10.04
C SER A 73 24.99 -3.15 10.95
N GLY A 74 24.81 -4.44 10.61
CA GLY A 74 25.25 -5.57 11.44
C GLY A 74 26.72 -6.00 11.32
N GLY A 75 27.56 -5.27 10.56
CA GLY A 75 28.94 -5.66 10.26
C GLY A 75 30.02 -4.89 11.03
N HIS A 76 29.96 -4.82 12.36
CA HIS A 76 31.11 -4.38 13.16
C HIS A 76 32.20 -5.48 13.19
N ASN A 77 33.10 -5.48 12.21
CA ASN A 77 34.38 -6.19 12.34
C ASN A 77 35.40 -5.26 12.99
N ASN A 78 35.59 -5.45 14.29
CA ASN A 78 36.68 -4.87 15.06
C ASN A 78 38.00 -5.54 14.67
N ASN A 79 38.71 -5.01 13.68
CA ASN A 79 40.15 -5.28 13.55
C ASN A 79 40.88 -4.31 14.48
N ARG A 80 41.07 -4.77 15.71
CA ARG A 80 41.99 -4.18 16.68
C ARG A 80 43.38 -4.65 16.26
N ASP A 81 44.09 -3.81 15.53
CA ASP A 81 45.53 -3.97 15.27
C ASP A 81 46.28 -3.74 16.58
N ASP A 82 46.29 -4.75 17.44
CA ASP A 82 47.28 -4.91 18.51
C ASP A 82 48.44 -5.69 17.88
N ASP A 83 49.58 -5.02 17.68
CA ASP A 83 50.92 -5.53 18.02
C ASP A 83 52.01 -4.54 17.53
N GLU A 84 52.11 -3.40 18.20
CA GLU A 84 53.44 -2.84 18.52
C GLU A 84 53.99 -3.62 19.72
N GLN A 85 55.00 -4.47 19.51
CA GLN A 85 56.18 -4.66 20.38
C GLN A 85 56.95 -5.95 20.03
N ARG A 86 58.02 -5.83 19.23
CA ARG A 86 59.39 -6.15 19.67
C ARG A 86 60.46 -5.83 18.63
#